data_AF-A0A5J2KKR1-F1
#
_entry.id   AF-A0A5J2KKR1-F1
#
_cell.length_a   1.000
_cell.length_b   1.000
_cell.length_c   1.000
_cell.angle_alpha   90.00
_cell.angle_beta   90.00
_cell.angle_gamma   90.00
#
_symmetry.space_group_name_H-M   'P 1'
#
loop_
_entity.id
_entity.type
_entity.pdbx_description
1 polymer ?
#
loop_
_entity_poly.entity_id
_entity_poly.type
_entity_poly.pdbx_seq_one_letter_code
_entity_poly.pdbx_strand_id
1 'polypeptide(L)'
;MTTLTLNTSLLSSRRILAAFSGGLDSTVLLHQLVLWRERHPDVTLRAIHIHHGLSPHADSWVRHCETVCERWQVPLVVERVTLADNGLGIEAHAREARYRAFAQTLLPGEVLATAQHLDDQCETFLLALKRGSGPAGLSAMGERSPFAGTLLLRPLLRETRKTLEQWAVRHGLCWIEDESNQDDAYDRNFLRLRALPLLQQRWPHFPAAVARSATLCAEQERLLDELLASDLTDCITAEGTLRLSPLMLMSDVRRAAILRRWLAMRNAPMPSRDALERIWQEVALARDDASPCLRFGDYEIRRYQSQLWWIKSVAGQHETTVAWPVWQTPLALPAGLGTVQLVPGGELRRPREEESVSIRFKAPGVLHIVGRNGGRKLKKIWQEQGIPPWRRDTTPLLFYGETLIAAAGVFVTREGAAEDKEGVSLVWHA
;
A
#
# COMPACT_ATOMS: atom_id res chain seq x y z
N MET A 1 17.98 38.29 -3.46
CA MET A 1 17.17 37.42 -4.34
C MET A 1 17.71 36.02 -4.23
N THR A 2 17.01 35.13 -3.51
CA THR A 2 17.37 33.72 -3.41
C THR A 2 17.19 33.07 -4.78
N THR A 3 18.27 32.57 -5.37
CA THR A 3 18.22 31.71 -6.56
C THR A 3 17.53 30.41 -6.18
N LEU A 4 16.40 30.10 -6.84
CA LEU A 4 15.78 28.78 -6.81
C LEU A 4 16.88 27.74 -7.07
N THR A 5 17.18 26.91 -6.08
CA THR A 5 18.26 25.93 -6.16
C THR A 5 17.64 24.59 -5.83
N LEU A 6 17.75 23.65 -6.76
CA LEU A 6 17.32 22.28 -6.53
C LEU A 6 17.94 21.79 -5.23
N ASN A 7 17.12 21.32 -4.29
CA ASN A 7 17.62 20.77 -3.05
C ASN A 7 18.27 19.41 -3.32
N THR A 8 19.51 19.42 -3.80
CA THR A 8 20.28 18.24 -4.21
C THR A 8 20.56 17.30 -3.04
N SER A 9 20.48 17.79 -1.79
CA SER A 9 20.57 16.94 -0.60
C SER A 9 19.49 15.86 -0.57
N LEU A 10 18.35 16.08 -1.26
CA LEU A 10 17.25 15.12 -1.41
C LEU A 10 17.54 14.02 -2.43
N LEU A 11 18.49 14.22 -3.35
CA LEU A 11 18.80 13.31 -4.43
C LEU A 11 19.80 12.25 -3.95
N SER A 12 19.32 11.31 -3.14
CA SER A 12 20.12 10.18 -2.63
C SER A 12 20.35 9.07 -3.66
N SER A 13 19.77 9.18 -4.86
CA SER A 13 19.97 8.25 -5.97
C SER A 13 20.48 8.99 -7.21
N ARG A 14 21.30 8.29 -7.99
CA ARG A 14 21.80 8.73 -9.30
C ARG A 14 20.82 8.42 -10.43
N ARG A 15 19.74 7.67 -10.17
CA ARG A 15 18.73 7.31 -11.18
C ARG A 15 17.39 7.95 -10.80
N ILE A 16 16.87 8.82 -11.66
CA ILE A 16 15.67 9.62 -11.36
C ILE A 16 14.64 9.46 -12.48
N LEU A 17 13.40 9.17 -12.08
CA LEU A 17 12.20 9.30 -12.91
C LEU A 17 11.46 10.58 -12.51
N ALA A 18 11.41 11.58 -13.39
CA ALA A 18 10.67 12.81 -13.17
C ALA A 18 9.22 12.67 -13.67
N ALA A 19 8.24 12.92 -12.80
CA ALA A 19 6.85 13.06 -13.22
C ALA A 19 6.66 14.37 -13.98
N PHE A 20 6.39 14.27 -15.28
CA PHE A 20 6.38 15.39 -16.22
C PHE A 20 5.02 15.53 -16.92
N SER A 21 4.20 16.49 -16.47
CA SER A 21 2.91 16.78 -17.07
C SER A 21 2.98 17.77 -18.24
N GLY A 22 4.10 18.49 -18.38
CA GLY A 22 4.27 19.59 -19.32
C GLY A 22 3.78 20.94 -18.79
N GLY A 23 3.14 20.98 -17.62
CA GLY A 23 2.79 22.22 -16.92
C GLY A 23 4.00 22.87 -16.23
N LEU A 24 3.86 24.16 -15.87
CA LEU A 24 4.91 25.01 -15.29
C LEU A 24 5.81 24.28 -14.28
N ASP A 25 5.22 23.76 -13.20
CA ASP A 25 5.97 23.20 -12.08
C ASP A 25 6.84 22.02 -12.53
N SER A 26 6.26 21.14 -13.35
CA SER A 26 6.95 19.95 -13.88
C SER A 26 8.05 20.31 -14.88
N THR A 27 7.84 21.35 -15.70
CA THR A 27 8.84 21.90 -16.62
C THR A 27 10.02 22.50 -15.85
N VAL A 28 9.75 23.24 -14.78
CA VAL A 28 10.80 23.81 -13.91
C VAL A 28 11.59 22.72 -13.20
N LEU A 29 10.92 21.70 -12.64
CA LEU A 29 11.58 20.56 -12.01
C LEU A 29 12.48 19.82 -12.99
N LEU A 30 11.93 19.46 -14.17
CA LEU A 30 12.68 18.71 -15.18
C LEU A 30 13.89 19.50 -15.66
N HIS A 31 13.74 20.79 -15.93
CA HIS A 31 14.85 21.66 -16.31
C HIS A 31 15.94 21.72 -15.23
N GLN A 32 15.57 21.85 -13.95
CA GLN A 32 16.56 21.83 -12.86
C GLN A 32 17.30 20.48 -12.76
N LEU A 33 16.62 19.37 -12.99
CA LEU A 33 17.23 18.04 -13.01
C LEU A 33 18.19 17.88 -14.21
N VAL A 34 17.86 18.45 -15.37
CA VAL A 34 18.74 18.49 -16.55
C VAL A 34 20.03 19.25 -16.24
N LEU A 35 19.94 20.46 -15.68
CA LEU A 35 21.12 21.24 -15.27
C LEU A 35 21.95 20.53 -14.18
N TRP A 36 21.30 19.76 -13.30
CA TRP A 36 21.99 18.97 -12.29
C TRP A 36 22.76 17.81 -12.91
N ARG A 37 22.14 17.09 -13.86
CA ARG A 37 22.77 16.01 -14.64
C ARG A 37 23.99 16.51 -15.43
N GLU A 38 23.94 17.70 -16.01
CA GLU A 38 25.09 18.30 -16.73
C GLU A 38 26.33 18.46 -15.83
N ARG A 39 26.12 18.67 -14.53
CA ARG A 39 27.21 18.78 -13.54
C ARG A 39 27.64 17.44 -12.94
N HIS A 40 26.87 16.37 -13.18
CA HIS A 40 27.06 15.05 -12.58
C HIS A 40 26.85 13.95 -13.64
N PRO A 41 27.90 13.60 -14.41
CA PRO A 41 27.80 12.67 -15.53
C PRO A 41 27.33 11.26 -15.15
N ASP A 42 27.41 10.89 -13.87
CA ASP A 42 26.94 9.62 -13.33
C ASP A 42 25.42 9.55 -13.11
N VAL A 43 24.71 10.68 -13.29
CA VAL A 43 23.26 10.78 -13.14
C VAL A 43 22.54 10.32 -14.40
N THR A 44 21.61 9.39 -14.22
CA THR A 44 20.62 9.00 -15.23
C THR A 44 19.27 9.64 -14.91
N LEU A 45 18.69 10.34 -15.89
CA LEU A 45 17.41 11.02 -15.78
C LEU A 45 16.46 10.50 -16.86
N ARG A 46 15.25 10.10 -16.45
CA ARG A 46 14.11 9.82 -17.32
C ARG A 46 12.92 10.69 -16.91
N ALA A 47 11.99 10.88 -17.82
CA ALA A 47 10.71 11.53 -17.55
C ALA A 47 9.55 10.57 -17.82
N ILE A 48 8.43 10.77 -17.15
CA ILE A 48 7.17 10.08 -17.42
C ILE A 48 6.02 11.07 -17.52
N HIS A 49 5.26 10.97 -18.62
CA HIS A 49 4.00 11.67 -18.83
C HIS A 49 2.83 10.69 -18.74
N ILE A 50 1.77 11.09 -18.04
CA ILE A 50 0.54 10.28 -17.89
C ILE A 50 -0.59 10.91 -18.70
N HIS A 51 -0.93 10.25 -19.81
CA HIS A 51 -2.10 10.58 -20.61
C HIS A 51 -3.33 9.89 -20.02
N HIS A 52 -4.26 10.69 -19.53
CA HIS A 52 -5.43 10.25 -18.77
C HIS A 52 -6.73 10.28 -19.59
N GLY A 53 -6.67 10.66 -20.87
CA GLY A 53 -7.81 10.59 -21.80
C GLY A 53 -8.94 11.60 -21.57
N LEU A 54 -8.83 12.51 -20.58
CA LEU A 54 -9.95 13.42 -20.23
C LEU A 54 -9.99 14.68 -21.09
N SER A 55 -8.84 15.22 -21.47
CA SER A 55 -8.76 16.51 -22.19
C SER A 55 -8.77 16.31 -23.70
N PRO A 56 -9.51 17.13 -24.47
CA PRO A 56 -9.40 17.15 -25.94
C PRO A 56 -7.99 17.56 -26.41
N HIS A 57 -7.20 18.21 -25.56
CA HIS A 57 -5.84 18.62 -25.83
C HIS A 57 -4.78 17.59 -25.42
N ALA A 58 -5.16 16.45 -24.82
CA ALA A 58 -4.23 15.50 -24.24
C ALA A 58 -3.15 15.01 -25.22
N ASP A 59 -3.51 14.76 -26.49
CA ASP A 59 -2.53 14.34 -27.51
C ASP A 59 -1.58 15.47 -27.94
N SER A 60 -2.01 16.73 -27.84
CA SER A 60 -1.12 17.88 -28.04
C SER A 60 -0.13 18.04 -26.88
N TRP A 61 -0.56 17.71 -25.66
CA TRP A 61 0.28 17.76 -24.47
C TRP A 61 1.38 16.70 -24.47
N VAL A 62 1.07 15.50 -24.99
CA VAL A 62 2.09 14.47 -25.24
C VAL A 62 3.16 14.99 -26.19
N ARG A 63 2.76 15.54 -27.35
CA ARG A 63 3.70 16.08 -28.36
C ARG A 63 4.58 17.19 -27.79
N HIS A 64 4.02 18.07 -26.96
CA HIS A 64 4.80 19.07 -26.25
C HIS A 64 5.84 18.43 -25.32
N CYS A 65 5.44 17.44 -24.52
CA CYS A 65 6.34 16.75 -23.61
C CYS A 65 7.48 16.02 -24.36
N GLU A 66 7.15 15.35 -25.48
CA GLU A 66 8.12 14.70 -26.37
C GLU A 66 9.15 15.71 -26.89
N THR A 67 8.68 16.83 -27.44
CA THR A 67 9.55 17.90 -27.97
C THR A 67 10.51 18.46 -26.91
N VAL A 68 10.01 18.70 -25.70
CA VAL A 68 10.83 19.21 -24.57
C VAL A 68 11.87 18.17 -24.16
N CYS A 69 11.47 16.91 -24.03
CA CYS A 69 12.35 15.82 -23.60
C CYS A 69 13.43 15.51 -24.65
N GLU A 70 13.10 15.52 -25.94
CA GLU A 70 14.05 15.40 -27.04
C GLU A 70 15.08 16.53 -27.02
N ARG A 71 14.64 17.78 -26.89
CA ARG A 71 15.52 18.95 -26.81
C ARG A 71 16.50 18.86 -25.63
N TRP A 72 16.04 18.34 -24.50
CA TRP A 72 16.87 18.18 -23.29
C TRP A 72 17.55 16.82 -23.18
N GLN A 73 17.45 15.97 -24.20
CA GLN A 73 18.07 14.64 -24.22
C GLN A 73 17.65 13.82 -22.97
N VAL A 74 16.36 13.79 -22.66
CA VAL A 74 15.77 13.01 -21.57
C VAL A 74 14.85 11.94 -22.17
N PRO A 75 15.07 10.64 -21.90
CA PRO A 75 14.12 9.60 -22.30
C PRO A 75 12.76 9.84 -21.65
N LEU A 76 11.70 9.87 -22.45
CA LEU A 76 10.32 10.06 -22.00
C LEU A 76 9.55 8.74 -22.13
N VAL A 77 8.89 8.34 -21.04
CA VAL A 77 7.85 7.31 -21.07
C VAL A 77 6.49 8.00 -21.12
N VAL A 78 5.63 7.58 -22.04
CA VAL A 78 4.26 8.08 -22.14
C VAL A 78 3.31 6.94 -21.81
N GLU A 79 2.73 6.96 -20.61
CA GLU A 79 1.77 5.97 -20.17
C GLU A 79 0.35 6.46 -20.42
N ARG A 80 -0.45 5.64 -21.11
CA ARG A 80 -1.88 5.90 -21.35
C ARG A 80 -2.69 5.11 -20.33
N VAL A 81 -3.33 5.82 -19.41
CA VAL A 81 -4.15 5.20 -18.36
C VAL A 81 -5.62 5.29 -18.71
N THR A 82 -6.35 4.20 -18.44
CA THR A 82 -7.81 4.19 -18.51
C THR A 82 -8.37 4.45 -17.12
N LEU A 83 -9.28 5.43 -17.02
CA LEU A 83 -9.98 5.73 -15.78
C LEU A 83 -11.22 4.83 -15.69
N ALA A 84 -11.30 4.01 -14.64
CA ALA A 84 -12.50 3.26 -14.34
C ALA A 84 -13.47 4.13 -13.51
N ASP A 85 -14.77 4.09 -13.82
CA ASP A 85 -15.78 4.79 -13.03
C ASP A 85 -16.25 3.92 -11.87
N ASN A 86 -15.59 4.07 -10.71
CA ASN A 86 -15.91 3.32 -9.50
C ASN A 86 -16.50 4.22 -8.39
N GLY A 87 -17.07 5.39 -8.74
CA GLY A 87 -17.80 6.25 -7.80
C GLY A 87 -16.96 7.14 -6.85
N LEU A 88 -15.63 7.05 -6.85
CA LEU A 88 -14.71 7.89 -6.04
C LEU A 88 -14.46 9.31 -6.61
N GLY A 89 -15.11 9.68 -7.72
CA GLY A 89 -14.89 10.94 -8.44
C GLY A 89 -13.63 10.91 -9.34
N ILE A 90 -13.63 11.72 -10.39
CA ILE A 90 -12.62 11.68 -11.46
C ILE A 90 -11.19 11.99 -10.93
N GLU A 91 -11.04 12.95 -10.01
CA GLU A 91 -9.73 13.37 -9.47
C GLU A 91 -9.04 12.24 -8.70
N ALA A 92 -9.78 11.53 -7.84
CA ALA A 92 -9.23 10.44 -7.04
C ALA A 92 -8.75 9.28 -7.93
N HIS A 93 -9.55 8.90 -8.93
CA HIS A 93 -9.18 7.85 -9.89
C HIS A 93 -7.99 8.26 -10.76
N ALA A 94 -7.99 9.49 -11.29
CA ALA A 94 -6.87 9.99 -12.08
C ALA A 94 -5.58 10.02 -11.25
N ARG A 95 -5.67 10.38 -9.97
CA ARG A 95 -4.54 10.31 -9.05
C ARG A 95 -4.08 8.87 -8.82
N GLU A 96 -4.99 7.94 -8.54
CA GLU A 96 -4.62 6.53 -8.30
C GLU A 96 -3.97 5.91 -9.54
N ALA A 97 -4.60 6.07 -10.72
CA ALA A 97 -4.09 5.56 -11.98
C ALA A 97 -2.70 6.13 -12.31
N ARG A 98 -2.49 7.43 -12.06
CA ARG A 98 -1.19 8.10 -12.23
C ARG A 98 -0.11 7.48 -11.33
N TYR A 99 -0.39 7.30 -10.04
CA TYR A 99 0.59 6.70 -9.12
C TYR A 99 0.81 5.21 -9.42
N ARG A 100 -0.18 4.49 -9.92
CA ARG A 100 -0.02 3.11 -10.41
C ARG A 100 0.90 3.04 -11.62
N ALA A 101 0.72 3.91 -12.60
CA ALA A 101 1.60 4.00 -13.77
C ALA A 101 3.04 4.35 -13.38
N PHE A 102 3.22 5.28 -12.42
CA PHE A 102 4.55 5.56 -11.87
C PHE A 102 5.19 4.32 -11.25
N ALA A 103 4.45 3.57 -10.43
CA ALA A 103 4.95 2.36 -9.78
C ALA A 103 5.35 1.28 -10.80
N GLN A 104 4.59 1.13 -11.90
CA GLN A 104 4.86 0.15 -12.95
C GLN A 104 6.05 0.52 -13.84
N THR A 105 6.34 1.82 -13.99
CA THR A 105 7.40 2.32 -14.88
C THR A 105 8.76 2.48 -14.18
N LEU A 106 8.78 2.52 -12.86
CA LEU A 106 10.00 2.67 -12.06
C LEU A 106 10.96 1.51 -12.30
N LEU A 107 12.22 1.84 -12.57
CA LEU A 107 13.30 0.86 -12.66
C LEU A 107 13.93 0.58 -11.29
N PRO A 108 14.54 -0.61 -11.09
CA PRO A 108 15.27 -0.90 -9.86
C PRO A 108 16.36 0.15 -9.56
N GLY A 109 16.32 0.69 -8.33
CA GLY A 109 17.24 1.73 -7.85
C GLY A 109 16.90 3.16 -8.29
N GLU A 110 15.84 3.35 -9.08
CA GLU A 110 15.37 4.67 -9.50
C GLU A 110 14.50 5.30 -8.40
N VAL A 111 14.56 6.62 -8.26
CA VAL A 111 13.67 7.40 -7.40
C VAL A 111 12.69 8.21 -8.23
N LEU A 112 11.45 8.34 -7.74
CA LEU A 112 10.43 9.18 -8.38
C LEU A 112 10.58 10.62 -7.86
N ALA A 113 10.63 11.60 -8.75
CA ALA A 113 10.61 13.02 -8.40
C ALA A 113 9.34 13.69 -8.94
N THR A 114 8.66 14.45 -8.09
CA THR A 114 7.42 15.17 -8.45
C THR A 114 7.54 16.65 -8.13
N ALA A 115 6.87 17.47 -8.93
CA ALA A 115 6.97 18.93 -8.86
C ALA A 115 5.98 19.59 -7.89
N GLN A 116 5.58 18.91 -6.81
CA GLN A 116 4.73 19.59 -5.83
C GLN A 116 5.51 20.68 -5.10
N HIS A 117 4.81 21.77 -4.84
CA HIS A 117 5.36 23.01 -4.32
C HIS A 117 4.59 23.51 -3.09
N LEU A 118 4.88 24.73 -2.64
CA LEU A 118 4.36 25.28 -1.37
C LEU A 118 2.83 25.38 -1.34
N ASP A 119 2.18 25.72 -2.46
CA ASP A 119 0.73 25.85 -2.48
C ASP A 119 0.08 24.47 -2.40
N ASP A 120 0.65 23.44 -3.03
CA ASP A 120 0.19 22.05 -2.88
C ASP A 120 0.27 21.56 -1.42
N GLN A 121 1.29 22.01 -0.67
CA GLN A 121 1.37 21.76 0.77
C GLN A 121 0.23 22.41 1.52
N CYS A 122 -0.07 23.67 1.20
CA CYS A 122 -1.16 24.40 1.81
C CYS A 122 -2.52 23.77 1.50
N GLU A 123 -2.75 23.37 0.24
CA GLU A 123 -3.93 22.62 -0.19
C GLU A 123 -4.06 21.31 0.59
N THR A 124 -2.99 20.53 0.66
CA THR A 124 -2.98 19.23 1.37
C THR A 124 -3.29 19.39 2.85
N PHE A 125 -2.74 20.43 3.49
CA PHE A 125 -3.03 20.75 4.88
C PHE A 125 -4.49 21.13 5.09
N LEU A 126 -5.05 22.03 4.26
CA LEU A 126 -6.44 22.46 4.38
C LEU A 126 -7.43 21.30 4.11
N LEU A 127 -7.11 20.41 3.18
CA LEU A 127 -7.89 19.18 2.96
C LEU A 127 -7.80 18.21 4.14
N ALA A 128 -6.65 18.10 4.80
CA ALA A 128 -6.51 17.30 6.01
C ALA A 128 -7.31 17.93 7.17
N LEU A 129 -7.29 19.26 7.29
CA LEU A 129 -8.04 20.02 8.28
C LEU A 129 -9.55 19.89 8.08
N LYS A 130 -10.05 20.04 6.84
CA LYS A 130 -11.47 19.83 6.47
C LYS A 130 -11.96 18.43 6.89
N ARG A 131 -11.08 17.42 6.79
CA ARG A 131 -11.38 16.03 7.20
C ARG A 131 -11.27 15.78 8.72
N GLY A 132 -10.96 16.80 9.53
CA GLY A 132 -10.78 16.66 10.97
C GLY A 132 -9.53 15.84 11.35
N SER A 133 -8.49 15.87 10.52
CA SER A 133 -7.26 15.10 10.78
C SER A 133 -6.48 15.67 11.96
N GLY A 134 -5.88 14.78 12.77
CA GLY A 134 -4.92 15.16 13.82
C GLY A 134 -3.51 15.46 13.29
N PRO A 135 -2.52 15.65 14.19
CA PRO A 135 -1.14 16.00 13.82
C PRO A 135 -0.54 15.13 12.71
N ALA A 136 -0.64 13.81 12.81
CA ALA A 136 -0.22 12.89 11.74
C ALA A 136 -0.76 13.22 10.34
N GLY A 137 -2.01 13.64 10.20
CA GLY A 137 -2.59 14.03 8.91
C GLY A 137 -2.28 15.48 8.53
N LEU A 138 -2.17 16.37 9.52
CA LEU A 138 -1.77 17.77 9.34
C LEU A 138 -0.29 17.95 9.00
N SER A 139 0.54 16.91 9.18
CA SER A 139 1.91 16.87 8.66
C SER A 139 2.03 16.99 7.14
N ALA A 140 0.90 16.91 6.41
CA ALA A 140 0.81 17.06 4.96
C ALA A 140 1.80 16.17 4.20
N MET A 141 2.52 16.68 3.20
CA MET A 141 3.53 15.90 2.48
C MET A 141 4.92 16.09 3.09
N GLY A 142 5.68 14.99 3.16
CA GLY A 142 7.13 15.04 3.41
C GLY A 142 7.92 15.26 2.11
N GLU A 143 9.13 15.82 2.23
CA GLU A 143 10.06 15.97 1.09
C GLU A 143 10.50 14.63 0.51
N ARG A 144 10.51 13.59 1.36
CA ARG A 144 10.77 12.19 1.00
C ARG A 144 9.69 11.31 1.60
N SER A 145 9.21 10.35 0.82
CA SER A 145 8.26 9.34 1.29
C SER A 145 8.52 7.99 0.62
N PRO A 146 8.34 6.86 1.31
CA PRO A 146 8.39 5.54 0.66
C PRO A 146 7.37 5.45 -0.48
N PHE A 147 7.76 4.83 -1.60
CA PHE A 147 6.89 4.65 -2.76
C PHE A 147 7.37 3.47 -3.61
N ALA A 148 6.49 2.48 -3.86
CA ALA A 148 6.75 1.36 -4.76
C ALA A 148 8.13 0.66 -4.58
N GLY A 149 8.55 0.44 -3.33
CA GLY A 149 9.86 -0.17 -3.01
C GLY A 149 11.07 0.78 -3.13
N THR A 150 10.84 2.05 -3.44
CA THR A 150 11.84 3.13 -3.52
C THR A 150 11.35 4.39 -2.78
N LEU A 151 11.85 5.56 -3.16
CA LEU A 151 11.48 6.87 -2.63
C LEU A 151 10.76 7.73 -3.67
N LEU A 152 9.77 8.47 -3.18
CA LEU A 152 9.16 9.62 -3.84
C LEU A 152 9.72 10.91 -3.21
N LEU A 153 10.33 11.73 -4.05
CA LEU A 153 10.99 12.99 -3.71
C LEU A 153 10.16 14.19 -4.20
N ARG A 154 10.10 15.24 -3.39
CA ARG A 154 9.42 16.50 -3.71
C ARG A 154 10.38 17.69 -3.57
N PRO A 155 11.29 17.92 -4.52
CA PRO A 155 12.36 18.91 -4.35
C PRO A 155 11.86 20.36 -4.26
N LEU A 156 10.70 20.65 -4.85
CA LEU A 156 10.14 22.00 -4.94
C LEU A 156 9.18 22.32 -3.78
N LEU A 157 9.05 21.44 -2.78
CA LEU A 157 7.99 21.51 -1.77
C LEU A 157 7.97 22.81 -0.92
N ARG A 158 9.12 23.50 -0.84
CA ARG A 158 9.27 24.77 -0.13
C ARG A 158 9.17 26.00 -1.04
N GLU A 159 9.05 25.79 -2.34
CA GLU A 159 9.12 26.83 -3.35
C GLU A 159 7.73 27.40 -3.65
N THR A 160 7.67 28.72 -3.82
CA THR A 160 6.43 29.41 -4.17
C THR A 160 6.17 29.30 -5.66
N ARG A 161 4.90 29.32 -6.10
CA ARG A 161 4.59 29.39 -7.53
C ARG A 161 5.30 30.54 -8.24
N LYS A 162 5.37 31.71 -7.59
CA LYS A 162 6.08 32.89 -8.09
C LYS A 162 7.58 32.63 -8.36
N THR A 163 8.27 31.85 -7.52
CA THR A 163 9.68 31.53 -7.75
C THR A 163 9.85 30.56 -8.92
N LEU A 164 8.90 29.66 -9.14
CA LEU A 164 8.87 28.77 -10.31
C LEU A 164 8.63 29.55 -11.60
N GLU A 165 7.67 30.47 -11.62
CA GLU A 165 7.40 31.36 -12.77
C GLU A 165 8.62 32.20 -13.13
N GLN A 166 9.26 32.82 -12.13
CA GLN A 166 10.50 33.60 -12.35
C GLN A 166 11.63 32.76 -12.93
N TRP A 167 11.75 31.50 -12.50
CA TRP A 167 12.75 30.58 -13.05
C TRP A 167 12.45 30.25 -14.51
N ALA A 168 11.19 29.93 -14.82
CA ALA A 168 10.75 29.58 -16.17
C ALA A 168 10.99 30.75 -17.14
N VAL A 169 10.60 31.97 -16.76
CA VAL A 169 10.84 33.18 -17.56
C VAL A 169 12.34 33.43 -17.76
N ARG A 170 13.15 33.31 -16.70
CA ARG A 170 14.60 33.55 -16.76
C ARG A 170 15.31 32.62 -17.75
N HIS A 171 14.85 31.38 -17.88
CA HIS A 171 15.45 30.38 -18.76
C HIS A 171 14.69 30.22 -20.09
N GLY A 172 13.69 31.07 -20.37
CA GLY A 172 12.89 31.00 -21.59
C GLY A 172 12.16 29.67 -21.77
N LEU A 173 11.66 29.08 -20.68
CA LEU A 173 10.93 27.81 -20.71
C LEU A 173 9.52 28.03 -21.23
N CYS A 174 9.02 27.10 -22.05
CA CYS A 174 7.62 27.04 -22.47
C CYS A 174 6.93 25.89 -21.74
N TRP A 175 5.67 26.09 -21.36
CA TRP A 175 4.87 25.07 -20.67
C TRP A 175 3.42 25.12 -21.15
N ILE A 176 2.68 24.08 -20.81
CA ILE A 176 1.25 23.92 -21.10
C ILE A 176 0.43 24.57 -19.98
N GLU A 177 -0.63 25.26 -20.36
CA GLU A 177 -1.71 25.66 -19.45
C GLU A 177 -2.89 24.69 -19.62
N ASP A 178 -3.15 23.90 -18.60
CA ASP A 178 -4.26 22.95 -18.59
C ASP A 178 -5.55 23.64 -18.12
N GLU A 179 -6.55 23.65 -18.99
CA GLU A 179 -7.85 24.30 -18.83
C GLU A 179 -8.64 23.76 -17.63
N SER A 180 -8.48 22.47 -17.31
CA SER A 180 -9.16 21.83 -16.17
C SER A 180 -8.75 22.43 -14.81
N ASN A 181 -7.61 23.13 -14.76
CA ASN A 181 -7.20 23.86 -13.56
C ASN A 181 -8.11 25.04 -13.22
N GLN A 182 -9.02 25.43 -14.12
CA GLN A 182 -10.01 26.50 -13.90
C GLN A 182 -11.36 25.99 -13.39
N ASP A 183 -11.56 24.67 -13.31
CA ASP A 183 -12.81 24.08 -12.82
C ASP A 183 -12.82 24.03 -11.28
N ASP A 184 -13.60 24.89 -10.63
CA ASP A 184 -13.71 24.97 -9.17
C ASP A 184 -14.69 23.97 -8.53
N ALA A 185 -15.27 23.04 -9.31
CA ALA A 185 -16.09 21.96 -8.78
C ALA A 185 -15.29 20.99 -7.89
N TYR A 186 -13.98 20.89 -8.10
CA TYR A 186 -13.08 20.03 -7.34
C TYR A 186 -12.47 20.76 -6.13
N ASP A 187 -12.44 20.11 -4.96
CA ASP A 187 -11.98 20.69 -3.70
C ASP A 187 -10.59 21.34 -3.81
N ARG A 188 -9.63 20.71 -4.50
CA ARG A 188 -8.29 21.28 -4.70
C ARG A 188 -8.32 22.55 -5.54
N ASN A 189 -9.03 22.53 -6.66
CA ASN A 189 -9.14 23.68 -7.54
C ASN A 189 -9.88 24.83 -6.86
N PHE A 190 -10.95 24.55 -6.10
CA PHE A 190 -11.62 25.54 -5.27
C PHE A 190 -10.65 26.22 -4.29
N LEU A 191 -9.81 25.44 -3.58
CA LEU A 191 -8.81 26.01 -2.69
C LEU A 191 -7.83 26.91 -3.45
N ARG A 192 -7.31 26.46 -4.58
CA ARG A 192 -6.33 27.19 -5.39
C ARG A 192 -6.87 28.47 -6.02
N LEU A 193 -8.10 28.43 -6.53
CA LEU A 193 -8.72 29.53 -7.29
C LEU A 193 -9.46 30.53 -6.40
N ARG A 194 -10.05 30.07 -5.29
CA ARG A 194 -10.94 30.89 -4.44
C ARG A 194 -10.36 31.15 -3.06
N ALA A 195 -10.03 30.09 -2.33
CA ALA A 195 -9.70 30.21 -0.90
C ALA A 195 -8.30 30.79 -0.66
N LEU A 196 -7.27 30.23 -1.29
CA LEU A 196 -5.87 30.66 -1.10
C LEU A 196 -5.64 32.11 -1.54
N PRO A 197 -6.14 32.58 -2.71
CA PRO A 197 -5.99 33.97 -3.11
C PRO A 197 -6.62 34.95 -2.10
N LEU A 198 -7.81 34.63 -1.59
CA LEU A 198 -8.49 35.43 -0.56
C LEU A 198 -7.65 35.51 0.73
N LEU A 199 -7.12 34.38 1.20
CA LEU A 199 -6.29 34.32 2.39
C LEU A 199 -4.98 35.08 2.20
N GLN A 200 -4.34 34.96 1.03
CA GLN A 200 -3.10 35.65 0.69
C GLN A 200 -3.28 37.17 0.54
N GLN A 201 -4.46 37.64 0.16
CA GLN A 201 -4.76 39.08 0.11
C GLN A 201 -4.61 39.74 1.48
N ARG A 202 -5.01 39.05 2.56
CA ARG A 202 -4.86 39.53 3.94
C ARG A 202 -3.53 39.11 4.58
N TRP A 203 -3.08 37.89 4.29
CA TRP A 203 -1.89 37.28 4.85
C TRP A 203 -0.97 36.77 3.72
N PRO A 204 -0.11 37.63 3.15
CA PRO A 204 0.69 37.30 1.96
C PRO A 204 1.56 36.05 2.09
N HIS A 205 1.94 35.67 3.31
CA HIS A 205 2.78 34.51 3.61
C HIS A 205 1.98 33.31 4.15
N PHE A 206 0.66 33.25 3.91
CA PHE A 206 -0.20 32.20 4.43
C PHE A 206 0.27 30.77 4.08
N PRO A 207 0.60 30.41 2.83
CA PRO A 207 1.10 29.07 2.52
C PRO A 207 2.40 28.71 3.27
N ALA A 208 3.29 29.69 3.46
CA ALA A 208 4.53 29.47 4.21
C ALA A 208 4.27 29.23 5.71
N ALA A 209 3.28 29.92 6.29
CA ALA A 209 2.86 29.69 7.67
C ALA A 209 2.22 28.30 7.82
N VAL A 210 1.36 27.89 6.89
CA VAL A 210 0.73 26.57 6.87
C VAL A 210 1.77 25.45 6.74
N ALA A 211 2.74 25.58 5.82
CA ALA A 211 3.82 24.61 5.68
C ALA A 211 4.70 24.51 6.94
N ARG A 212 4.87 25.62 7.67
CA ARG A 212 5.55 25.62 8.98
C ARG A 212 4.74 24.83 10.01
N SER A 213 3.43 25.02 10.09
CA SER A 213 2.55 24.23 10.96
C SER A 213 2.60 22.73 10.60
N ALA A 214 2.59 22.38 9.32
CA ALA A 214 2.76 21.00 8.87
C ALA A 214 4.10 20.40 9.34
N THR A 215 5.18 21.18 9.26
CA THR A 215 6.51 20.77 9.74
C THR A 215 6.51 20.54 11.25
N LEU A 216 5.90 21.43 12.03
CA LEU A 216 5.77 21.28 13.48
C LEU A 216 4.95 20.03 13.85
N CYS A 217 3.84 19.75 13.14
CA CYS A 217 3.09 18.51 13.32
C CYS A 217 3.95 17.27 13.03
N ALA A 218 4.76 17.30 11.98
CA ALA A 218 5.66 16.20 11.65
C ALA A 218 6.78 16.01 12.70
N GLU A 219 7.29 17.10 13.27
CA GLU A 219 8.25 17.05 14.39
C GLU A 219 7.64 16.39 15.63
N GLN A 220 6.39 16.72 15.97
CA GLN A 220 5.70 16.08 17.10
C GLN A 220 5.48 14.58 16.87
N GLU A 221 5.12 14.15 15.65
CA GLU A 221 4.98 12.73 15.35
C GLU A 221 6.32 11.98 15.41
N ARG A 222 7.42 12.59 14.96
CA ARG A 222 8.77 12.00 15.11
C ARG A 222 9.18 11.89 16.58
N LEU A 223 8.90 12.90 17.38
CA LEU A 223 9.14 12.84 18.83
C LEU A 223 8.33 11.71 19.47
N LEU A 224 7.08 11.52 19.06
CA LEU A 224 6.26 10.40 19.52
C LEU A 224 6.80 9.04 19.03
N ASP A 225 7.38 8.96 17.83
CA ASP A 225 8.08 7.75 17.37
C ASP A 225 9.25 7.39 18.29
N GLU A 226 10.05 8.39 18.68
CA GLU A 226 11.18 8.22 19.61
C GLU A 226 10.70 7.79 21.00
N LEU A 227 9.70 8.48 21.56
CA LEU A 227 9.19 8.22 22.92
C LEU A 227 8.47 6.88 23.05
N LEU A 228 7.85 6.38 21.97
CA LEU A 228 7.07 5.15 21.97
C LEU A 228 7.83 3.94 21.39
N ALA A 229 9.11 4.11 21.00
CA ALA A 229 9.88 3.07 20.32
C ALA A 229 9.98 1.77 21.15
N SER A 230 10.26 1.88 22.45
CA SER A 230 10.34 0.73 23.35
C SER A 230 8.97 0.05 23.52
N ASP A 231 7.93 0.83 23.83
CA ASP A 231 6.56 0.32 23.97
C ASP A 231 6.12 -0.44 22.71
N LEU A 232 6.39 0.13 21.54
CA LEU A 232 6.01 -0.44 20.26
C LEU A 232 6.74 -1.77 20.02
N THR A 233 8.04 -1.81 20.29
CA THR A 233 8.85 -3.04 20.19
C THR A 233 8.35 -4.12 21.15
N ASP A 234 8.00 -3.73 22.38
CA ASP A 234 7.45 -4.63 23.40
C ASP A 234 6.02 -5.08 23.11
N CYS A 235 5.30 -4.38 22.23
CA CYS A 235 3.97 -4.80 21.79
C CYS A 235 4.01 -5.69 20.54
N ILE A 236 5.02 -5.58 19.69
CA ILE A 236 5.08 -6.31 18.41
C ILE A 236 5.67 -7.72 18.61
N THR A 237 5.08 -8.73 17.95
CA THR A 237 5.62 -10.10 17.92
C THR A 237 6.55 -10.32 16.72
N ALA A 238 7.23 -11.47 16.69
CA ALA A 238 8.08 -11.87 15.55
C ALA A 238 7.28 -11.99 14.24
N GLU A 239 5.99 -12.32 14.32
CA GLU A 239 5.07 -12.43 13.19
C GLU A 239 4.53 -11.06 12.73
N GLY A 240 4.89 -9.97 13.42
CA GLY A 240 4.43 -8.61 13.11
C GLY A 240 3.00 -8.30 13.59
N THR A 241 2.44 -9.13 14.47
CA THR A 241 1.15 -8.87 15.14
C THR A 241 1.36 -7.96 16.36
N LEU A 242 0.26 -7.45 16.91
CA LEU A 242 0.30 -6.55 18.07
C LEU A 242 -0.31 -7.22 19.31
N ARG A 243 0.49 -7.43 20.36
CA ARG A 243 0.06 -7.99 21.65
C ARG A 243 -0.92 -7.06 22.35
N LEU A 244 -2.06 -7.59 22.78
CA LEU A 244 -3.07 -6.82 23.52
C LEU A 244 -2.71 -6.62 24.99
N SER A 245 -2.03 -7.59 25.63
CA SER A 245 -1.79 -7.55 27.08
C SER A 245 -1.07 -6.27 27.55
N PRO A 246 0.01 -5.78 26.90
CA PRO A 246 0.65 -4.52 27.30
C PRO A 246 -0.26 -3.30 27.06
N LEU A 247 -1.05 -3.31 25.98
CA LEU A 247 -1.94 -2.22 25.61
C LEU A 247 -3.09 -2.03 26.62
N MET A 248 -3.56 -3.09 27.28
CA MET A 248 -4.66 -3.01 28.25
C MET A 248 -4.35 -2.08 29.43
N LEU A 249 -3.07 -1.88 29.76
CA LEU A 249 -2.61 -1.01 30.85
C LEU A 249 -2.36 0.44 30.41
N MET A 250 -2.47 0.71 29.11
CA MET A 250 -2.20 2.03 28.53
C MET A 250 -3.46 2.88 28.45
N SER A 251 -3.30 4.21 28.52
CA SER A 251 -4.37 5.16 28.25
C SER A 251 -4.84 5.11 26.78
N ASP A 252 -6.06 5.55 26.52
CA ASP A 252 -6.66 5.58 25.17
C ASP A 252 -5.75 6.26 24.14
N VAL A 253 -5.15 7.39 24.51
CA VAL A 253 -4.28 8.17 23.65
C VAL A 253 -3.01 7.40 23.30
N ARG A 254 -2.39 6.72 24.28
CA ARG A 254 -1.18 5.92 24.05
C ARG A 254 -1.50 4.68 23.21
N ARG A 255 -2.63 4.01 23.46
CA ARG A 255 -3.10 2.89 22.62
C ARG A 255 -3.30 3.31 21.17
N ALA A 256 -3.99 4.42 20.94
CA ALA A 256 -4.21 4.95 19.59
C ALA A 256 -2.89 5.30 18.89
N ALA A 257 -1.93 5.88 19.60
CA ALA A 257 -0.61 6.20 19.07
C ALA A 257 0.20 4.95 18.68
N ILE A 258 0.14 3.88 19.48
CA ILE A 258 0.78 2.59 19.19
C ILE A 258 0.10 1.89 18.01
N LEU A 259 -1.24 1.81 18.01
CA LEU A 259 -2.01 1.21 16.91
C LEU A 259 -1.69 1.88 15.57
N ARG A 260 -1.62 3.22 15.55
CA ARG A 260 -1.28 3.98 14.34
C ARG A 260 0.12 3.62 13.83
N ARG A 261 1.11 3.55 14.71
CA ARG A 261 2.51 3.22 14.35
C ARG A 261 2.65 1.78 13.88
N TRP A 262 2.00 0.83 14.56
CA TRP A 262 1.95 -0.56 14.13
C TRP A 262 1.36 -0.70 12.72
N LEU A 263 0.23 -0.04 12.44
CA LEU A 263 -0.39 -0.04 11.11
C LEU A 263 0.51 0.61 10.04
N ALA A 264 1.21 1.69 10.38
CA ALA A 264 2.17 2.32 9.48
C ALA A 264 3.33 1.36 9.12
N MET A 265 3.87 0.61 10.08
CA MET A 265 4.89 -0.43 9.83
C MET A 265 4.38 -1.56 8.93
N ARG A 266 3.07 -1.83 8.96
CA ARG A 266 2.41 -2.80 8.07
C ARG A 266 2.12 -2.24 6.67
N ASN A 267 2.53 -1.00 6.37
CA ASN A 267 2.17 -0.24 5.17
C ASN A 267 0.64 -0.14 4.97
N ALA A 268 -0.11 -0.13 6.07
CA ALA A 268 -1.56 0.06 6.03
C ALA A 268 -1.90 1.53 5.70
N PRO A 269 -3.06 1.79 5.07
CA PRO A 269 -3.54 3.16 4.90
C PRO A 269 -3.71 3.83 6.28
N MET A 270 -3.34 5.10 6.37
CA MET A 270 -3.40 5.85 7.64
C MET A 270 -4.84 5.85 8.19
N PRO A 271 -5.08 5.28 9.38
CA PRO A 271 -6.43 5.20 9.94
C PRO A 271 -6.91 6.55 10.47
N SER A 272 -8.21 6.82 10.35
CA SER A 272 -8.86 7.93 11.04
C SER A 272 -8.84 7.72 12.56
N ARG A 273 -9.13 8.78 13.33
CA ARG A 273 -9.27 8.68 14.79
C ARG A 273 -10.36 7.67 15.17
N ASP A 274 -11.52 7.78 14.52
CA ASP A 274 -12.66 6.88 14.74
C ASP A 274 -12.30 5.44 14.38
N ALA A 275 -11.54 5.21 13.31
CA ALA A 275 -11.08 3.88 12.95
C ALA A 275 -10.21 3.26 14.05
N LEU A 276 -9.31 4.02 14.68
CA LEU A 276 -8.49 3.53 15.80
C LEU A 276 -9.35 3.18 17.02
N GLU A 277 -10.36 3.98 17.31
CA GLU A 277 -11.31 3.70 18.38
C GLU A 277 -12.11 2.43 18.11
N ARG A 278 -12.62 2.26 16.89
CA ARG A 278 -13.32 1.05 16.46
C ARG A 278 -12.45 -0.20 16.52
N ILE A 279 -11.17 -0.11 16.10
CA ILE A 279 -10.21 -1.23 16.26
C ILE A 279 -10.15 -1.66 17.73
N TRP A 280 -10.07 -0.71 18.65
CA TRP A 280 -9.98 -1.03 20.06
C TRP A 280 -11.31 -1.59 20.62
N GLN A 281 -12.42 -0.88 20.43
CA GLN A 281 -13.71 -1.23 21.01
C GLN A 281 -14.35 -2.46 20.38
N GLU A 282 -14.33 -2.56 19.04
CA GLU A 282 -15.03 -3.62 18.29
C GLU A 282 -14.16 -4.88 18.10
N VAL A 283 -12.82 -4.75 18.13
CA VAL A 283 -11.91 -5.87 17.86
C VAL A 283 -11.04 -6.24 19.06
N ALA A 284 -10.30 -5.28 19.63
CA ALA A 284 -9.39 -5.58 20.73
C ALA A 284 -10.14 -6.00 22.00
N LEU A 285 -11.27 -5.38 22.34
CA LEU A 285 -12.07 -5.73 23.52
C LEU A 285 -13.11 -6.83 23.28
N ALA A 286 -13.36 -7.21 22.04
CA ALA A 286 -14.30 -8.28 21.72
C ALA A 286 -13.83 -9.64 22.27
N ARG A 287 -14.78 -10.52 22.59
CA ARG A 287 -14.47 -11.88 23.08
C ARG A 287 -13.72 -12.67 22.01
N ASP A 288 -12.79 -13.53 22.43
CA ASP A 288 -11.97 -14.33 21.50
C ASP A 288 -12.79 -15.28 20.61
N ASP A 289 -13.97 -15.71 21.08
CA ASP A 289 -14.87 -16.59 20.34
C ASP A 289 -15.81 -15.85 19.36
N ALA A 290 -15.93 -14.52 19.49
CA ALA A 290 -16.77 -13.70 18.63
C ALA A 290 -16.19 -13.50 17.21
N SER A 291 -14.92 -13.90 16.99
CA SER A 291 -14.21 -13.74 15.71
C SER A 291 -14.33 -12.31 15.14
N PRO A 292 -13.99 -11.26 15.93
CA PRO A 292 -14.21 -9.89 15.53
C PRO A 292 -13.38 -9.53 14.30
N CYS A 293 -13.97 -8.73 13.42
CA CYS A 293 -13.38 -8.35 12.14
C CYS A 293 -13.77 -6.92 11.79
N LEU A 294 -12.76 -6.07 11.60
CA LEU A 294 -12.94 -4.73 11.07
C LEU A 294 -12.24 -4.61 9.71
N ARG A 295 -13.00 -4.33 8.66
CA ARG A 295 -12.49 -4.29 7.27
C ARG A 295 -11.97 -2.90 6.89
N PHE A 296 -10.85 -2.89 6.18
CA PHE A 296 -10.16 -1.73 5.62
C PHE A 296 -9.84 -1.99 4.14
N GLY A 297 -10.83 -1.81 3.26
CA GLY A 297 -10.71 -2.16 1.85
C GLY A 297 -10.45 -3.66 1.67
N ASP A 298 -9.34 -4.00 1.02
CA ASP A 298 -8.88 -5.38 0.79
C ASP A 298 -8.17 -6.01 2.00
N TYR A 299 -8.07 -5.28 3.12
CA TYR A 299 -7.45 -5.75 4.34
C TYR A 299 -8.46 -5.77 5.49
N GLU A 300 -8.10 -6.44 6.57
CA GLU A 300 -8.93 -6.53 7.76
C GLU A 300 -8.06 -6.66 9.01
N ILE A 301 -8.59 -6.14 10.11
CA ILE A 301 -8.04 -6.29 11.45
C ILE A 301 -8.88 -7.29 12.22
N ARG A 302 -8.22 -8.28 12.79
CA ARG A 302 -8.87 -9.33 13.58
C ARG A 302 -8.13 -9.58 14.89
N ARG A 303 -8.83 -10.13 15.87
CA ARG A 303 -8.27 -10.60 17.14
C ARG A 303 -8.10 -12.11 17.13
N TYR A 304 -6.91 -12.59 17.50
CA TYR A 304 -6.67 -14.02 17.75
C TYR A 304 -5.50 -14.20 18.73
N GLN A 305 -5.65 -15.10 19.71
CA GLN A 305 -4.65 -15.37 20.76
C GLN A 305 -4.14 -14.11 21.47
N SER A 306 -5.08 -13.23 21.87
CA SER A 306 -4.77 -11.95 22.53
C SER A 306 -3.82 -11.03 21.71
N GLN A 307 -3.89 -11.13 20.39
CA GLN A 307 -3.12 -10.30 19.46
C GLN A 307 -4.05 -9.71 18.38
N LEU A 308 -3.69 -8.53 17.87
CA LEU A 308 -4.28 -7.95 16.67
C LEU A 308 -3.47 -8.33 15.44
N TRP A 309 -4.20 -8.71 14.40
CA TRP A 309 -3.66 -9.15 13.12
C TRP A 309 -4.10 -8.18 12.04
N TRP A 310 -3.15 -7.69 11.24
CA TRP A 310 -3.42 -6.97 9.99
C TRP A 310 -3.17 -7.92 8.84
N ILE A 311 -4.24 -8.32 8.14
CA ILE A 311 -4.19 -9.36 7.12
C ILE A 311 -4.94 -8.93 5.86
N LYS A 312 -4.53 -9.46 4.71
CA LYS A 312 -5.30 -9.34 3.47
C LYS A 312 -6.59 -10.15 3.63
N SER A 313 -7.72 -9.52 3.34
CA SER A 313 -9.03 -10.19 3.39
C SER A 313 -9.10 -11.21 2.25
N VAL A 314 -9.49 -12.43 2.60
CA VAL A 314 -9.68 -13.52 1.64
C VAL A 314 -11.07 -14.10 1.85
N ALA A 315 -11.80 -14.31 0.76
CA ALA A 315 -13.11 -14.94 0.80
C ALA A 315 -12.98 -16.42 1.20
N GLY A 316 -13.75 -16.84 2.19
CA GLY A 316 -13.81 -18.23 2.63
C GLY A 316 -14.20 -19.17 1.50
N GLN A 317 -13.57 -20.35 1.46
CA GLN A 317 -13.76 -21.35 0.41
C GLN A 317 -14.51 -22.59 0.91
N HIS A 318 -15.26 -22.46 2.00
CA HIS A 318 -15.89 -23.58 2.71
C HIS A 318 -16.73 -24.51 1.81
N GLU A 319 -17.42 -23.95 0.81
CA GLU A 319 -18.24 -24.71 -0.13
C GLU A 319 -17.51 -25.10 -1.44
N THR A 320 -16.27 -24.64 -1.61
CA THR A 320 -15.50 -24.90 -2.83
C THR A 320 -14.88 -26.30 -2.79
N THR A 321 -15.06 -27.03 -3.89
CA THR A 321 -14.36 -28.30 -4.17
C THR A 321 -13.66 -28.17 -5.51
N VAL A 322 -12.36 -28.41 -5.52
CA VAL A 322 -11.52 -28.35 -6.71
C VAL A 322 -11.07 -29.76 -7.06
N ALA A 323 -11.57 -30.29 -8.17
CA ALA A 323 -11.14 -31.61 -8.66
C ALA A 323 -9.68 -31.55 -9.14
N TRP A 324 -8.89 -32.58 -8.84
CA TRP A 324 -7.49 -32.68 -9.21
C TRP A 324 -7.21 -33.97 -9.99
N PRO A 325 -7.68 -34.08 -11.24
CA PRO A 325 -7.60 -35.33 -12.02
C PRO A 325 -6.15 -35.75 -12.31
N VAL A 326 -5.24 -34.78 -12.48
CA VAL A 326 -3.81 -35.03 -12.74
C VAL A 326 -2.99 -34.52 -11.55
N TRP A 327 -3.02 -35.27 -10.46
CA TRP A 327 -2.40 -34.90 -9.18
C TRP A 327 -0.87 -34.81 -9.21
N GLN A 328 -0.23 -35.32 -10.27
CA GLN A 328 1.21 -35.18 -10.53
C GLN A 328 1.59 -33.77 -10.99
N THR A 329 0.63 -32.94 -11.39
CA THR A 329 0.85 -31.55 -11.80
C THR A 329 0.32 -30.58 -10.74
N PRO A 330 0.94 -29.40 -10.55
CA PRO A 330 0.44 -28.41 -9.60
C PRO A 330 -1.00 -27.97 -9.92
N LEU A 331 -1.82 -27.84 -8.88
CA LEU A 331 -3.19 -27.34 -8.98
C LEU A 331 -3.28 -25.90 -8.48
N ALA A 332 -3.83 -25.02 -9.32
CA ALA A 332 -4.17 -23.65 -8.92
C ALA A 332 -5.42 -23.63 -8.04
N LEU A 333 -5.35 -22.89 -6.95
CA LEU A 333 -6.44 -22.75 -5.98
C LEU A 333 -7.29 -21.49 -6.25
N PRO A 334 -8.57 -21.50 -5.83
CA PRO A 334 -9.48 -20.37 -6.01
C PRO A 334 -9.05 -19.15 -5.18
N ALA A 335 -9.65 -18.00 -5.49
CA ALA A 335 -9.51 -16.75 -4.73
C ALA A 335 -8.05 -16.29 -4.49
N GLY A 336 -7.12 -16.69 -5.36
CA GLY A 336 -5.71 -16.33 -5.24
C GLY A 336 -5.01 -16.99 -4.05
N LEU A 337 -5.47 -18.16 -3.59
CA LEU A 337 -4.83 -18.96 -2.53
C LEU A 337 -3.53 -19.65 -3.00
N GLY A 338 -3.04 -19.35 -4.19
CA GLY A 338 -1.80 -19.91 -4.74
C GLY A 338 -1.98 -21.29 -5.35
N THR A 339 -1.00 -22.18 -5.15
CA THR A 339 -0.96 -23.52 -5.79
C THR A 339 -0.60 -24.62 -4.80
N VAL A 340 -1.12 -25.83 -5.04
CA VAL A 340 -0.73 -27.04 -4.31
C VAL A 340 -0.12 -28.08 -5.24
N GLN A 341 0.81 -28.87 -4.71
CA GLN A 341 1.46 -29.95 -5.44
C GLN A 341 1.78 -31.12 -4.51
N LEU A 342 1.69 -32.35 -5.04
CA LEU A 342 2.19 -33.54 -4.36
C LEU A 342 3.61 -33.82 -4.86
N VAL A 343 4.59 -33.74 -3.96
CA VAL A 343 6.00 -34.04 -4.27
C VAL A 343 6.40 -35.39 -3.68
N PRO A 344 7.30 -36.16 -4.32
CA PRO A 344 7.82 -37.41 -3.75
C PRO A 344 8.53 -37.19 -2.42
N GLY A 345 8.45 -38.16 -1.50
CA GLY A 345 9.24 -38.18 -0.27
C GLY A 345 8.58 -37.54 0.96
N GLY A 346 7.35 -37.94 1.28
CA GLY A 346 6.63 -37.45 2.46
C GLY A 346 5.83 -38.51 3.20
N GLU A 347 5.10 -38.07 4.23
CA GLU A 347 4.35 -38.94 5.14
C GLU A 347 2.95 -39.31 4.63
N LEU A 348 2.54 -38.84 3.44
CA LEU A 348 1.23 -39.13 2.88
C LEU A 348 1.25 -40.36 1.99
N ARG A 349 0.24 -41.21 2.08
CA ARG A 349 0.03 -42.26 1.08
C ARG A 349 -0.29 -41.67 -0.29
N ARG A 350 0.09 -42.37 -1.35
CA ARG A 350 -0.32 -42.03 -2.72
C ARG A 350 -1.82 -42.31 -2.92
N PRO A 351 -2.50 -41.55 -3.79
CA PRO A 351 -3.85 -41.91 -4.21
C PRO A 351 -3.83 -43.21 -4.99
N ARG A 352 -4.84 -44.06 -4.80
CA ARG A 352 -5.04 -45.29 -5.58
C ARG A 352 -5.64 -44.95 -6.95
N GLU A 353 -5.48 -45.82 -7.94
CA GLU A 353 -5.94 -45.55 -9.32
C GLU A 353 -7.45 -45.25 -9.42
N GLU A 354 -8.25 -45.83 -8.53
CA GLU A 354 -9.71 -45.66 -8.50
C GLU A 354 -10.17 -44.43 -7.68
N GLU A 355 -9.26 -43.78 -6.94
CA GLU A 355 -9.62 -42.67 -6.07
C GLU A 355 -9.58 -41.33 -6.81
N SER A 356 -10.69 -40.60 -6.77
CA SER A 356 -10.71 -39.21 -7.25
C SER A 356 -9.99 -38.29 -6.26
N VAL A 357 -8.95 -37.59 -6.71
CA VAL A 357 -8.24 -36.60 -5.89
C VAL A 357 -8.93 -35.25 -5.98
N SER A 358 -9.11 -34.58 -4.83
CA SER A 358 -9.66 -33.22 -4.79
C SER A 358 -9.08 -32.39 -3.64
N ILE A 359 -9.16 -31.07 -3.79
CA ILE A 359 -8.93 -30.12 -2.70
C ILE A 359 -10.27 -29.56 -2.25
N ARG A 360 -10.49 -29.56 -0.93
CA ARG A 360 -11.66 -28.96 -0.27
C ARG A 360 -11.20 -28.07 0.88
N PHE A 361 -12.14 -27.38 1.51
CA PHE A 361 -11.86 -26.48 2.65
C PHE A 361 -12.78 -26.74 3.85
N LYS A 362 -13.50 -27.86 3.82
CA LYS A 362 -14.29 -28.40 4.91
C LYS A 362 -14.10 -29.91 4.99
N ALA A 363 -14.25 -30.46 6.19
CA ALA A 363 -14.30 -31.91 6.41
C ALA A 363 -15.38 -32.23 7.46
N PRO A 364 -16.34 -33.11 7.13
CA PRO A 364 -17.34 -33.56 8.10
C PRO A 364 -16.77 -34.62 9.07
N GLY A 365 -17.54 -34.93 10.10
CA GLY A 365 -17.25 -36.08 10.96
C GLY A 365 -16.17 -35.89 12.02
N VAL A 366 -15.74 -37.02 12.57
CA VAL A 366 -14.68 -37.12 13.58
C VAL A 366 -13.40 -37.57 12.87
N LEU A 367 -12.35 -36.78 13.02
CA LEU A 367 -11.07 -36.99 12.34
C LEU A 367 -10.02 -37.52 13.32
N HIS A 368 -9.23 -38.46 12.86
CA HIS A 368 -8.09 -39.02 13.59
C HIS A 368 -6.80 -38.59 12.91
N ILE A 369 -5.97 -37.80 13.61
CA ILE A 369 -4.69 -37.29 13.09
C ILE A 369 -3.51 -38.07 13.66
N VAL A 370 -2.41 -38.10 12.91
CA VAL A 370 -1.13 -38.67 13.35
C VAL A 370 -0.60 -37.91 14.57
N GLY A 371 0.07 -38.60 15.49
CA GLY A 371 0.65 -38.00 16.70
C GLY A 371 -0.35 -37.63 17.81
N ARG A 372 -1.65 -37.88 17.61
CA ARG A 372 -2.70 -37.61 18.60
C ARG A 372 -3.55 -38.83 18.88
N ASN A 373 -3.87 -39.08 20.15
CA ASN A 373 -4.82 -40.12 20.53
C ASN A 373 -6.27 -39.58 20.58
N GLY A 374 -7.22 -40.39 20.11
CA GLY A 374 -8.64 -40.04 19.98
C GLY A 374 -8.99 -39.17 18.77
N GLY A 375 -10.28 -39.15 18.41
CA GLY A 375 -10.80 -38.38 17.28
C GLY A 375 -11.48 -37.07 17.70
N ARG A 376 -11.42 -36.04 16.86
CA ARG A 376 -12.15 -34.77 17.07
C ARG A 376 -12.70 -34.20 15.76
N LYS A 377 -13.69 -33.31 15.88
CA LYS A 377 -14.16 -32.49 14.76
C LYS A 377 -13.07 -31.53 14.29
N LEU A 378 -13.04 -31.21 13.00
CA LEU A 378 -12.05 -30.33 12.36
C LEU A 378 -11.87 -28.99 13.11
N LYS A 379 -12.98 -28.33 13.51
CA LYS A 379 -12.94 -27.07 14.28
C LYS A 379 -12.09 -27.18 15.55
N LYS A 380 -12.12 -28.31 16.25
CA LYS A 380 -11.35 -28.51 17.49
C LYS A 380 -9.88 -28.79 17.18
N ILE A 381 -9.58 -29.51 16.10
CA ILE A 381 -8.21 -29.71 15.61
C ILE A 381 -7.59 -28.36 15.25
N TRP A 382 -8.30 -27.51 14.50
CA TRP A 382 -7.83 -26.15 14.21
C TRP A 382 -7.51 -25.32 15.45
N GLN A 383 -8.33 -25.42 16.50
CA GLN A 383 -8.07 -24.71 17.75
C GLN A 383 -6.80 -25.23 18.46
N GLU A 384 -6.63 -26.55 18.53
CA GLU A 384 -5.49 -27.20 19.19
C GLU A 384 -4.17 -26.96 18.43
N GLN A 385 -4.23 -26.88 17.10
CA GLN A 385 -3.10 -26.54 16.23
C GLN A 385 -2.87 -25.02 16.11
N GLY A 386 -3.60 -24.19 16.85
CA GLY A 386 -3.41 -22.74 16.83
C GLY A 386 -3.74 -22.08 15.49
N ILE A 387 -4.60 -22.68 14.66
CA ILE A 387 -4.97 -22.13 13.35
C ILE A 387 -5.98 -20.97 13.51
N PRO A 388 -5.66 -19.75 13.03
CA PRO A 388 -6.54 -18.60 13.12
C PRO A 388 -7.85 -18.80 12.36
N PRO A 389 -8.99 -18.23 12.80
CA PRO A 389 -10.30 -18.44 12.17
C PRO A 389 -10.33 -18.20 10.66
N TRP A 390 -9.71 -17.13 10.15
CA TRP A 390 -9.66 -16.77 8.73
C TRP A 390 -8.80 -17.71 7.86
N ARG A 391 -8.02 -18.61 8.48
CA ARG A 391 -7.27 -19.66 7.80
C ARG A 391 -8.02 -20.98 7.72
N ARG A 392 -9.07 -21.17 8.54
CA ARG A 392 -9.72 -22.48 8.71
C ARG A 392 -10.53 -22.93 7.51
N ASP A 393 -11.03 -21.98 6.74
CA ASP A 393 -11.84 -22.14 5.53
C ASP A 393 -11.08 -21.73 4.26
N THR A 394 -9.77 -21.48 4.37
CA THR A 394 -8.86 -21.16 3.26
C THR A 394 -7.63 -22.05 3.21
N THR A 395 -7.44 -22.93 4.21
CA THR A 395 -6.36 -23.93 4.21
C THR A 395 -6.77 -25.12 3.35
N PRO A 396 -5.97 -25.50 2.33
CA PRO A 396 -6.26 -26.65 1.47
C PRO A 396 -6.32 -27.96 2.25
N LEU A 397 -7.40 -28.71 2.05
CA LEU A 397 -7.58 -30.06 2.57
C LEU A 397 -7.54 -31.05 1.41
N LEU A 398 -6.62 -32.01 1.46
CA LEU A 398 -6.49 -33.07 0.47
C LEU A 398 -7.48 -34.19 0.75
N PHE A 399 -8.25 -34.54 -0.27
CA PHE A 399 -9.22 -35.64 -0.23
C PHE A 399 -8.90 -36.67 -1.32
N TYR A 400 -8.98 -37.94 -0.94
CA TYR A 400 -9.07 -39.06 -1.88
C TYR A 400 -10.46 -39.67 -1.75
N GLY A 401 -11.28 -39.55 -2.80
CA GLY A 401 -12.72 -39.76 -2.71
C GLY A 401 -13.36 -38.82 -1.67
N GLU A 402 -14.03 -39.40 -0.68
CA GLU A 402 -14.63 -38.68 0.46
C GLU A 402 -13.76 -38.67 1.72
N THR A 403 -12.60 -39.33 1.69
CA THR A 403 -11.69 -39.44 2.84
C THR A 403 -10.74 -38.24 2.90
N LEU A 404 -10.71 -37.55 4.04
CA LEU A 404 -9.71 -36.52 4.32
C LEU A 404 -8.34 -37.18 4.55
N ILE A 405 -7.33 -36.71 3.83
CA ILE A 405 -5.96 -37.23 3.90
C ILE A 405 -5.09 -36.31 4.75
N ALA A 406 -5.08 -35.01 4.45
CA ALA A 406 -4.23 -34.04 5.12
C ALA A 406 -4.76 -32.62 5.01
N ALA A 407 -4.31 -31.76 5.92
CA ALA A 407 -4.39 -30.32 5.82
C ALA A 407 -3.00 -29.77 5.48
N ALA A 408 -2.88 -29.01 4.39
CA ALA A 408 -1.59 -28.53 3.89
C ALA A 408 -0.81 -27.74 4.97
N GLY A 409 0.37 -28.24 5.32
CA GLY A 409 1.25 -27.63 6.33
C GLY A 409 0.72 -27.65 7.77
N VAL A 410 -0.36 -28.40 8.07
CA VAL A 410 -0.93 -28.44 9.43
C VAL A 410 -0.96 -29.85 10.02
N PHE A 411 -1.59 -30.82 9.35
CA PHE A 411 -1.69 -32.18 9.89
C PHE A 411 -1.89 -33.23 8.81
N VAL A 412 -1.58 -34.48 9.17
CA VAL A 412 -1.88 -35.69 8.41
C VAL A 412 -2.89 -36.54 9.18
N THR A 413 -3.88 -37.10 8.50
CA THR A 413 -4.82 -38.06 9.10
C THR A 413 -4.21 -39.45 9.17
N ARG A 414 -4.71 -40.31 10.07
CA ARG A 414 -4.23 -41.71 10.14
C ARG A 414 -4.51 -42.49 8.86
N GLU A 415 -5.64 -42.22 8.21
CA GLU A 415 -6.02 -42.83 6.92
C GLU A 415 -5.18 -42.32 5.74
N GLY A 416 -4.58 -41.14 5.91
CA GLY A 416 -3.68 -40.52 4.94
C GLY A 416 -2.21 -40.84 5.14
N ALA A 417 -1.82 -41.46 6.26
CA ALA A 417 -0.43 -41.77 6.58
C ALA A 417 0.13 -42.85 5.65
N ALA A 418 1.37 -42.69 5.20
CA ALA A 418 2.07 -43.69 4.42
C ALA A 418 2.46 -44.90 5.30
N GLU A 419 2.27 -46.12 4.76
CA GLU A 419 2.70 -47.37 5.42
C GLU A 419 4.18 -47.70 5.10
N ASP A 420 4.70 -47.19 3.97
CA ASP A 420 6.05 -47.46 3.43
C ASP A 420 6.87 -46.19 3.16
N LYS A 421 8.17 -46.34 2.85
CA LYS A 421 9.11 -45.22 2.59
C LYS A 421 8.86 -44.44 1.27
N GLU A 422 7.83 -44.76 0.50
CA GLU A 422 7.55 -44.17 -0.82
C GLU A 422 6.38 -43.16 -0.87
N GLY A 423 6.05 -42.54 0.27
CA GLY A 423 4.97 -41.55 0.36
C GLY A 423 5.23 -40.23 -0.38
N VAL A 424 4.24 -39.34 -0.34
CA VAL A 424 4.26 -38.00 -0.93
C VAL A 424 4.08 -36.92 0.13
N SER A 425 4.45 -35.68 -0.20
CA SER A 425 4.22 -34.51 0.64
C SER A 425 3.32 -33.51 -0.08
N LEU A 426 2.32 -33.00 0.64
CA LEU A 426 1.44 -31.93 0.16
C LEU A 426 2.09 -30.58 0.44
N VAL A 427 2.59 -29.94 -0.61
CA VAL A 427 3.22 -28.63 -0.53
C VAL A 427 2.23 -27.58 -1.02
N TRP A 428 2.05 -26.52 -0.23
CA TRP A 428 1.21 -25.36 -0.56
C TRP A 428 2.06 -24.11 -0.67
N HIS A 429 2.02 -23.50 -1.86
CA HIS A 429 2.61 -22.20 -2.14
C HIS A 429 1.50 -21.16 -2.13
N ALA A 430 1.35 -20.46 -1.00
CA ALA A 430 0.25 -19.54 -0.70
C ALA A 430 0.39 -18.14 -1.31
#